data_AF-A0A7C2TQY4-F1
#
_entry.id   AF-A0A7C2TQY4-F1
#
_cell.length_a   1.000
_cell.length_b   1.000
_cell.length_c   1.000
_cell.angle_alpha   90.00
_cell.angle_beta   90.00
_cell.angle_gamma   90.00
#
_symmetry.space_group_name_H-M   'P 1'
#
loop_
_entity.id
_entity.type
_entity.pdbx_description
1 polymer ?
#
loop_
_entity_poly.entity_id
_entity_poly.type
_entity_poly.pdbx_seq_one_letter_code
_entity_poly.pdbx_strand_id
1 'polypeptide(L)' 'MSTAKIRSLDELRREVAAARARGQRIVLANGCFDLLHVGHVRYLQAARRLGDLLIVGVNADAAVRALKGE' A
#
# COMPACT_ATOMS: atom_id res chain seq x y z
N MET A 1 -12.88 2.32 -16.03
CA MET A 1 -12.37 2.04 -14.66
C MET A 1 -13.51 1.43 -13.88
N SER A 2 -13.31 0.27 -13.24
CA SER A 2 -14.32 -0.29 -12.34
C SER A 2 -14.54 0.70 -11.18
N THR A 3 -15.79 1.09 -10.94
CA THR A 3 -16.22 2.10 -9.96
C THR A 3 -16.35 1.55 -8.54
N ALA A 4 -16.04 0.27 -8.34
CA ALA A 4 -16.08 -0.36 -7.03
C ALA A 4 -14.91 0.10 -6.14
N LYS A 5 -15.25 0.61 -4.95
CA LYS A 5 -14.28 1.03 -3.92
C LYS A 5 -13.42 -0.14 -3.41
N ILE A 6 -13.96 -1.36 -3.43
CA ILE A 6 -13.28 -2.59 -3.01
C ILE A 6 -12.98 -3.40 -4.26
N ARG A 7 -11.74 -3.85 -4.39
CA ARG A 7 -11.25 -4.65 -5.53
C ARG A 7 -10.67 -5.96 -5.01
N SER A 8 -10.82 -7.02 -5.79
CA SER A 8 -10.19 -8.31 -5.56
C SER A 8 -8.67 -8.25 -5.77
N LEU A 9 -7.96 -9.25 -5.23
CA LEU A 9 -6.52 -9.39 -5.45
C LEU A 9 -6.17 -9.55 -6.93
N ASP A 10 -7.00 -10.24 -7.72
CA ASP A 10 -6.76 -10.43 -9.14
C ASP A 10 -6.94 -9.14 -9.95
N GLU A 11 -7.87 -8.28 -9.53
CA GLU A 11 -8.00 -6.94 -10.10
C GLU A 11 -6.77 -6.08 -9.79
N LEU A 12 -6.27 -6.11 -8.56
CA LEU A 12 -5.04 -5.42 -8.19
C LEU A 12 -3.85 -5.94 -9.01
N ARG A 13 -3.73 -7.27 -9.19
CA ARG A 13 -2.68 -7.88 -10.02
C ARG A 13 -2.73 -7.37 -11.46
N ARG A 14 -3.92 -7.27 -12.05
CA ARG A 14 -4.09 -6.72 -13.41
C ARG A 14 -3.67 -5.26 -13.50
N GLU A 15 -3.99 -4.44 -12.50
CA GLU A 15 -3.59 -3.03 -12.47
C GLU A 15 -2.08 -2.85 -12.33
N VAL A 16 -1.44 -3.65 -11.48
CA VAL A 16 0.02 -3.67 -11.33
C VAL A 16 0.70 -4.12 -12.61
N ALA A 17 0.20 -5.18 -13.27
CA ALA A 17 0.72 -5.63 -14.55
C ALA A 17 0.61 -4.55 -15.63
N ALA A 18 -0.54 -3.86 -15.71
CA ALA A 18 -0.74 -2.75 -16.64
C ALA A 18 0.18 -1.56 -16.35
N ALA A 19 0.42 -1.24 -15.07
CA ALA A 19 1.36 -0.20 -14.66
C ALA A 19 2.81 -0.55 -15.04
N ARG A 20 3.23 -1.81 -14.83
CA ARG A 20 4.53 -2.31 -15.27
C ARG A 20 4.70 -2.24 -16.78
N ALA A 21 3.68 -2.63 -17.55
CA ALA A 21 3.69 -2.56 -19.00
C ALA A 21 3.83 -1.11 -19.53
N ARG A 22 3.35 -0.12 -18.77
CA ARG A 22 3.55 1.31 -19.06
C ARG A 22 4.90 1.86 -18.57
N GLY A 23 5.78 1.03 -18.01
CA GLY A 23 7.06 1.47 -17.45
C GLY A 23 6.95 2.29 -16.17
N GLN A 24 5.79 2.27 -15.50
CA GLN A 24 5.57 3.04 -14.27
C GLN A 24 6.36 2.47 -13.11
N ARG A 25 6.95 3.35 -12.30
CA ARG A 25 7.60 2.97 -11.05
C ARG A 25 6.54 2.71 -9.98
N ILE A 26 6.51 1.49 -9.48
CA ILE A 26 5.58 1.05 -8.45
C ILE A 26 6.29 1.04 -7.10
N VAL A 27 5.70 1.70 -6.11
CA VAL A 27 6.20 1.77 -4.74
C VAL A 27 5.25 0.99 -3.85
N LEU A 28 5.81 0.19 -2.94
CA LEU A 28 5.07 -0.49 -1.89
C LEU A 28 5.47 0.11 -0.54
N ALA A 29 4.48 0.57 0.21
CA ALA A 29 4.62 0.94 1.61
C ALA A 29 3.76 -0.03 2.43
N ASN A 30 4.27 -0.49 3.58
CA ASN A 30 3.51 -1.36 4.48
C ASN A 30 3.60 -0.83 5.91
N GLY A 31 2.51 -0.91 6.67
CA GLY A 31 2.44 -0.49 8.06
C GLY A 31 1.15 -0.96 8.73
N CYS A 32 1.14 -0.96 10.05
CA CYS A 32 -0.08 -1.16 10.84
C CYS A 32 -0.97 0.09 10.78
N PHE A 33 -0.37 1.28 10.74
CA PHE A 33 -1.06 2.57 10.65
C PHE A 33 -2.09 2.82 11.75
N ASP A 34 -1.93 2.18 12.92
CA ASP A 34 -2.74 2.44 14.11
C ASP A 34 -2.60 3.91 14.52
N LEU A 35 -3.74 4.51 14.91
CA LEU A 35 -3.92 5.93 15.18
C LEU A 35 -3.15 6.82 14.18
N LEU A 36 -3.63 6.89 12.93
CA LEU A 36 -3.06 7.69 11.86
C LEU A 36 -2.67 9.10 12.33
N HIS A 37 -1.36 9.36 12.37
CA HIS A 37 -0.79 10.64 12.79
C HIS A 37 0.13 11.22 11.70
N VAL A 38 0.63 12.43 11.94
CA VAL A 38 1.47 13.18 10.98
C VAL A 38 2.70 12.41 10.49
N GLY A 39 3.23 11.50 11.30
CA GLY A 39 4.34 10.63 10.91
C GLY A 39 3.98 9.71 9.75
N HIS A 40 2.84 9.02 9.84
CA HIS A 40 2.32 8.18 8.76
C HIS A 40 2.01 8.98 7.50
N VAL A 41 1.43 10.19 7.64
CA VAL A 41 1.17 11.05 6.49
C VAL A 41 2.47 11.44 5.79
N ARG A 42 3.48 11.91 6.53
CA ARG A 42 4.80 12.25 5.96
C ARG A 42 5.45 11.05 5.29
N TYR A 43 5.37 9.88 5.92
CA TYR A 43 5.88 8.61 5.39
C TYR A 43 5.20 8.25 4.06
N LEU A 44 3.87 8.23 4.01
CA LEU A 44 3.12 7.88 2.79
C LEU A 44 3.30 8.92 1.68
N GLN A 45 3.37 10.21 2.04
CA GLN A 45 3.70 11.28 1.09
C GLN A 45 5.10 11.10 0.51
N ALA A 46 6.09 10.75 1.33
CA ALA A 46 7.43 10.46 0.85
C ALA A 46 7.42 9.24 -0.09
N ALA A 47 6.76 8.15 0.30
CA ALA A 47 6.62 6.97 -0.53
C ALA A 47 5.93 7.28 -1.87
N ARG A 48 4.87 8.09 -1.87
CA ARG A 48 4.17 8.51 -3.09
C ARG A 48 5.07 9.29 -4.05
N ARG A 49 6.04 10.06 -3.56
CA ARG A 49 6.98 10.82 -4.41
C ARG A 49 8.03 9.94 -5.08
N LEU A 50 8.22 8.71 -4.61
CA LEU A 50 9.25 7.81 -5.14
C LEU A 50 8.81 7.07 -6.42
N GLY A 51 7.56 7.16 -6.83
CA GLY A 51 7.08 6.52 -8.05
C GLY A 51 5.70 7.00 -8.50
N ASP A 52 5.14 6.30 -9.47
CA ASP A 52 3.91 6.67 -10.15
C ASP A 52 2.67 6.00 -9.54
N LEU A 53 2.86 4.81 -8.96
CA LEU A 53 1.83 4.03 -8.28
C LEU A 53 2.30 3.67 -6.87
N LEU A 54 1.60 4.15 -5.85
CA LEU A 54 1.83 3.73 -4.46
C LEU A 54 0.79 2.68 -4.06
N ILE A 55 1.26 1.51 -3.65
CA ILE A 55 0.48 0.46 -3.01
C ILE A 55 0.74 0.54 -1.51
N VAL A 56 -0.32 0.57 -0.71
CA VAL A 56 -0.22 0.59 0.76
C VAL A 56 -0.77 -0.71 1.31
N GLY A 57 0.09 -1.55 1.88
CA GLY A 57 -0.31 -2.69 2.68
C GLY A 57 -0.67 -2.24 4.10
N VAL A 58 -1.84 -2.66 4.59
CA VAL A 58 -2.23 -2.45 5.98
C VAL A 58 -2.13 -3.78 6.71
N ASN A 59 -1.20 -3.87 7.66
CA ASN A 59 -0.98 -5.07 8.43
C ASN A 59 -2.10 -5.27 9.46
N ALA A 60 -2.55 -6.51 9.63
CA ALA A 60 -3.47 -6.87 10.70
C ALA A 60 -2.77 -6.87 12.07
N ASP A 61 -3.50 -6.53 13.13
CA ASP A 61 -3.00 -6.41 14.51
C ASP A 61 -2.30 -7.68 15.01
N ALA A 62 -2.75 -8.86 14.56
CA ALA A 62 -2.16 -10.15 14.91
C ALA A 62 -0.66 -10.26 14.52
N ALA A 63 -0.25 -9.63 13.40
CA ALA A 63 1.15 -9.62 12.97
C ALA A 63 2.02 -8.71 13.84
N VAL A 64 1.45 -7.64 14.41
CA VAL A 64 2.16 -6.74 15.32
C VAL A 64 2.40 -7.41 16.68
N ARG A 65 1.43 -8.18 17.18
CA ARG A 65 1.59 -8.94 18.44
C ARG A 65 2.67 -10.02 18.33
N ALA A 66 2.68 -10.77 17.24
CA ALA A 66 3.70 -11.80 16.99
C ALA A 66 5.14 -11.23 16.89
N LEU A 67 5.30 -10.01 16.35
CA LEU A 67 6.58 -9.31 16.27
C LEU A 67 7.01 -8.64 17.59
N LYS A 68 6.06 -8.37 18.50
CA LYS A 68 6.32 -7.73 19.80
C LYS A 68 6.52 -8.74 20.95
N GLY A 69 6.22 -10.02 20.76
CA GLY A 69 6.55 -11.08 21.71
C GLY A 69 5.73 -11.07 23.00
N GLU A 70 4.42 -10.78 22.91
CA GLU A 70 3.47 -11.12 23.99
C GLU A 70 3.03 -12.58 23.93
#